data_AF-A0A238K7L3-F1
#
_entry.id   AF-A0A238K7L3-F1
#
_cell.length_a   1.000
_cell.length_b   1.000
_cell.length_c   1.000
_cell.angle_alpha   90.00
_cell.angle_beta   90.00
_cell.angle_gamma   90.00
#
_symmetry.space_group_name_H-M   'P 1'
#
loop_
_entity.id
_entity.type
_entity.pdbx_description
1 polymer ?
#
loop_
_entity_poly.entity_id
_entity_poly.type
_entity_poly.pdbx_seq_one_letter_code
_entity_poly.pdbx_strand_id
1 'polypeptide(L)' 'MPDTGLAPTHEPIEGTNLSDICTRLRLAASILERSAYDLANLHACPDVTHLILSAQTVERITERLCKQVCPD' A
#
# COMPACT_ATOMS: atom_id res chain seq x y z
N MET A 1 11.63 16.59 -46.47
CA MET A 1 10.97 17.00 -45.21
C MET A 1 11.14 15.86 -44.23
N PRO A 2 11.85 16.02 -43.10
CA PRO A 2 11.96 14.94 -42.12
C PRO A 2 10.73 14.93 -41.20
N ASP A 3 10.07 13.78 -41.16
CA ASP A 3 9.03 13.43 -40.20
C ASP A 3 9.57 13.60 -38.78
N THR A 4 9.05 14.59 -38.06
CA THR A 4 9.47 14.85 -36.68
C THR A 4 8.73 13.83 -35.82
N GLY A 5 9.41 12.71 -35.55
CA GLY A 5 8.93 11.72 -34.61
C GLY A 5 8.64 12.39 -33.27
N LEU A 6 7.35 12.52 -32.94
CA LEU A 6 6.93 12.81 -31.57
C LEU A 6 7.38 11.62 -30.73
N ALA A 7 8.53 11.76 -30.07
CA ALA A 7 8.82 10.95 -28.90
C ALA A 7 7.66 11.17 -27.93
N PRO A 8 6.98 10.11 -27.43
CA PRO A 8 6.00 10.27 -26.39
C PRO A 8 6.74 10.88 -25.19
N THR A 9 6.46 12.15 -24.92
CA THR A 9 6.80 12.80 -23.66
C THR A 9 6.09 12.00 -22.60
N HIS A 10 6.82 11.07 -21.99
CA HIS A 10 6.39 10.38 -20.79
C HIS A 10 6.43 11.43 -19.69
N GLU A 11 5.35 12.22 -19.60
CA GLU A 11 5.17 13.14 -18.49
C GLU A 11 5.31 12.29 -17.21
N PRO A 12 6.22 12.64 -16.30
CA PRO A 12 6.26 11.97 -15.01
C PRO A 12 4.89 12.19 -14.40
N ILE A 13 4.17 11.10 -14.10
CA ILE A 13 2.85 11.16 -13.46
C ILE A 13 3.04 11.98 -12.18
N GLU A 14 2.56 13.21 -12.23
CA GLU A 14 2.79 14.20 -11.21
C GLU A 14 2.12 13.72 -9.92
N GLY A 15 2.92 13.50 -8.88
CA GLY A 15 2.46 13.72 -7.52
C GLY A 15 1.78 12.56 -6.78
N THR A 16 2.17 11.30 -7.00
CA THR A 16 2.06 10.32 -5.90
C THR A 16 3.45 10.05 -5.35
N ASN A 17 3.87 10.87 -4.37
CA ASN A 17 5.11 10.60 -3.65
C ASN A 17 5.01 9.20 -3.06
N LEU A 18 6.01 8.36 -3.29
CA LEU A 18 5.98 6.98 -2.82
C LEU A 18 5.88 6.91 -1.27
N SER A 19 6.32 7.97 -0.60
CA SER A 19 6.07 8.25 0.83
C SER A 19 4.57 8.39 1.17
N ASP A 20 3.78 9.06 0.33
CA ASP A 20 2.31 9.14 0.46
C ASP A 20 1.69 7.74 0.30
N ILE A 21 2.14 6.97 -0.70
CA ILE A 21 1.69 5.59 -0.91
C ILE A 21 2.00 4.73 0.32
N CYS A 22 3.22 4.82 0.84
CA CYS A 22 3.65 4.16 2.08
C CYS A 22 2.76 4.53 3.27
N THR A 23 2.45 5.82 3.43
CA THR A 23 1.60 6.33 4.51
C THR A 23 0.18 5.79 4.40
N ARG A 24 -0.40 5.79 3.20
CA ARG A 24 -1.74 5.27 2.93
C ARG A 24 -1.83 3.76 3.13
N LEU A 25 -0.80 3.01 2.74
CA LEU A 25 -0.75 1.57 2.96
C LEU A 25 -0.63 1.22 4.45
N ARG A 26 0.18 1.95 5.23
CA ARG A 26 0.24 1.80 6.68
C ARG A 26 -1.09 2.07 7.34
N LEU A 27 -1.77 3.15 6.93
CA LEU A 27 -3.10 3.49 7.43
C LEU A 27 -4.11 2.38 7.13
N ALA A 28 -4.11 1.86 5.89
CA ALA A 28 -4.99 0.76 5.49
C ALA A 28 -4.73 -0.53 6.28
N ALA A 29 -3.46 -0.88 6.52
CA ALA A 29 -3.10 -2.04 7.34
C ALA A 29 -3.61 -1.90 8.78
N SER A 30 -3.45 -0.70 9.38
CA SER A 30 -3.94 -0.42 10.74
C SER A 30 -5.47 -0.50 10.85
N ILE A 31 -6.20 0.00 9.85
CA ILE A 31 -7.67 -0.10 9.80
C ILE A 31 -8.10 -1.57 9.67
N LEU A 32 -7.43 -2.35 8.81
CA LEU A 32 -7.72 -3.77 8.63
C LEU A 32 -7.50 -4.56 9.92
N GLU A 33 -6.39 -4.33 10.61
CA GLU A 33 -6.08 -4.96 11.90
C GLU A 33 -7.14 -4.62 12.95
N ARG A 34 -7.48 -3.32 13.09
CA ARG A 34 -8.52 -2.87 14.03
C ARG A 34 -9.87 -3.52 13.74
N SER A 35 -10.26 -3.53 12.47
CA SER A 35 -11.52 -4.13 12.01
C SER A 35 -11.55 -5.64 12.28
N ALA A 36 -10.40 -6.31 12.13
CA ALA A 36 -10.25 -7.73 12.47
C ALA A 36 -10.47 -7.94 13.98
N TYR A 37 -9.85 -7.14 14.85
CA TYR A 37 -10.06 -7.23 16.30
C TYR A 37 -11.52 -7.00 16.69
N ASP A 38 -12.18 -6.01 16.10
CA ASP A 38 -13.61 -5.74 16.38
C ASP A 38 -14.50 -6.91 15.93
N LEU A 39 -14.20 -7.52 14.78
CA LEU A 39 -14.90 -8.72 14.28
C LEU A 39 -14.67 -9.96 15.16
N ALA A 40 -13.45 -10.15 15.68
CA ALA A 40 -13.15 -11.22 16.65
C ALA A 40 -13.93 -11.02 17.95
N ASN A 41 -13.99 -9.80 18.47
CA ASN A 41 -14.75 -9.49 19.69
C ASN A 41 -16.24 -9.78 19.52
N LEU A 42 -16.78 -9.50 18.33
CA LEU A 42 -18.19 -9.78 18.01
C LEU A 42 -18.48 -11.28 17.79
N HIS A 43 -17.48 -12.17 17.84
CA HIS A 43 -17.58 -13.59 17.44
C HIS A 43 -18.25 -13.78 16.06
N ALA A 44 -18.23 -12.73 15.22
CA ALA A 44 -19.06 -12.63 14.04
C ALA A 44 -18.41 -13.28 12.82
N CYS A 45 -17.12 -13.61 12.88
CA CYS A 45 -16.41 -14.13 11.74
C CYS A 45 -15.39 -15.21 12.17
N PRO A 46 -15.47 -16.45 11.65
CA PRO A 46 -14.47 -17.49 11.92
C PRO A 46 -13.14 -17.24 11.19
N ASP A 47 -13.10 -16.36 10.19
CA ASP A 47 -11.94 -16.08 9.34
C ASP A 47 -11.16 -14.81 9.76
N VAL A 48 -11.37 -14.31 10.97
CA VAL A 48 -10.65 -13.12 11.47
C VAL A 48 -9.14 -13.32 11.45
N THR A 49 -8.68 -14.55 11.70
CA THR A 49 -7.26 -14.93 11.59
C THR A 49 -6.69 -14.63 10.20
N HIS A 50 -7.46 -14.88 9.13
CA HIS A 50 -7.03 -14.59 7.76
C HIS A 50 -6.93 -13.07 7.53
N LEU A 51 -7.83 -12.30 8.14
CA LEU A 51 -7.82 -10.83 8.05
C LEU A 51 -6.61 -10.23 8.79
N ILE A 52 -6.29 -10.73 9.98
CA ILE A 52 -5.09 -10.33 10.75
C ILE A 52 -3.81 -10.66 9.97
N LEU A 53 -3.70 -11.88 9.44
CA LEU A 53 -2.55 -12.31 8.63
C LEU A 53 -2.39 -11.47 7.36
N SER A 54 -3.50 -11.08 6.72
CA SER A 54 -3.50 -10.19 5.56
C SER A 54 -3.00 -8.80 5.92
N ALA A 55 -3.47 -8.23 7.04
CA ALA A 55 -3.01 -6.92 7.52
C ALA A 55 -1.50 -6.90 7.79
N GLN A 56 -0.98 -7.93 8.49
CA GLN A 56 0.46 -8.08 8.76
C GLN A 56 1.29 -8.25 7.47
N THR A 57 0.74 -8.94 6.47
CA THR A 57 1.41 -9.10 5.17
C THR A 57 1.52 -7.77 4.44
N VAL A 58 0.43 -6.99 4.41
CA VAL A 58 0.42 -5.65 3.82
C VAL A 58 1.42 -4.74 4.53
N GLU A 59 1.48 -4.78 5.86
CA GLU A 59 2.45 -4.00 6.64
C GLU A 59 3.90 -4.34 6.27
N ARG A 60 4.27 -5.63 6.21
CA ARG A 60 5.62 -6.06 5.81
C ARG A 60 5.99 -5.65 4.38
N ILE A 61 5.05 -5.77 3.44
CA ILE A 61 5.26 -5.34 2.06
C ILE A 61 5.48 -3.83 2.03
N THR A 62 4.69 -3.09 2.80
CA THR A 62 4.80 -1.63 2.91
C THR A 62 6.13 -1.21 3.49
N GLU A 63 6.59 -1.84 4.58
CA GLU A 63 7.93 -1.59 5.13
C GLU A 63 9.04 -1.83 4.10
N ARG A 64 8.95 -2.93 3.35
CA ARG A 64 9.94 -3.25 2.31
C ARG A 64 9.94 -2.22 1.19
N LEU A 65 8.77 -1.76 0.76
CA LEU A 65 8.64 -0.67 -0.22
C LEU A 65 9.26 0.62 0.31
N CYS A 66 8.97 1.01 1.55
CA CYS A 66 9.52 2.24 2.10
C CYS A 66 11.05 2.16 2.26
N LYS A 67 11.61 1.01 2.68
CA LYS A 67 13.06 0.80 2.78
C LYS A 67 13.79 0.82 1.43
N GLN A 68 13.14 0.36 0.37
CA GLN A 68 13.73 0.40 -0.98
C GLN A 68 13.75 1.81 -1.59
N VAL A 69 12.85 2.68 -1.14
CA VAL A 69 12.65 4.00 -1.75
C VAL A 69 13.23 5.14 -0.92
N CYS A 70 13.33 4.94 0.40
CA CYS A 70 14.22 5.70 1.27
C CYS A 70 15.33 4.76 1.79
N PRO A 71 16.34 4.43 0.96
CA PRO A 71 17.60 3.98 1.52
C PRO A 71 18.20 5.20 2.24
N ASP A 72 18.36 5.09 3.57
CA ASP A 72 19.16 6.04 4.35
C ASP A 72 20.56 6.23 3.73
#